data_AF-A0A1G1MCT2-F1
#
_entry.id   AF-A0A1G1MCT2-F1
#
_cell.length_a   1.000
_cell.length_b   1.000
_cell.length_c   1.000
_cell.angle_alpha   90.00
_cell.angle_beta   90.00
_cell.angle_gamma   90.00
#
_symmetry.space_group_name_H-M   'P 1'
#
loop_
_entity.id
_entity.type
_entity.pdbx_description
1 polymer ?
#
loop_
_entity_poly.entity_id
_entity_poly.type
_entity_poly.pdbx_seq_one_letter_code
_entity_poly.pdbx_strand_id
1 'polypeptide(L)'
;MRTPRTVYWIILFACTFFGGIGVLQAGSGYEVKCKDPKCGFKTHAGIGGGMAFESAAGFCPKCQEWVSLSWKRGEKAPAPFAEFSDPKTGETRRLYKCPKCKQPFVVIEKIEDMKFCPRCKKPTLENKRAVFYD
;
A
#
# COMPACT_ATOMS: atom_id res chain seq x y z
N MET A 1 -39.43 8.01 56.58
CA MET A 1 -39.44 7.25 55.32
C MET A 1 -38.24 7.72 54.49
N ARG A 2 -37.35 6.80 54.11
CA ARG A 2 -36.03 7.09 53.50
C ARG A 2 -36.17 7.37 52.00
N THR A 3 -35.52 8.44 51.56
CA THR A 3 -35.32 8.88 50.19
C THR A 3 -34.48 7.89 49.35
N PRO A 4 -34.76 7.68 48.06
CA PRO A 4 -33.88 6.97 47.14
C PRO A 4 -33.09 7.97 46.26
N ARG A 5 -31.76 8.02 46.39
CA ARG A 5 -30.87 8.83 45.52
C ARG A 5 -29.57 8.10 45.20
N THR A 6 -29.65 6.83 44.85
CA THR A 6 -28.48 5.96 44.59
C THR A 6 -28.53 5.24 43.25
N VAL A 7 -29.20 5.80 42.24
CA VAL A 7 -29.31 5.18 40.90
C VAL A 7 -28.68 6.01 39.78
N TYR A 8 -28.14 7.19 40.06
CA TYR A 8 -27.63 8.09 39.00
C TYR A 8 -26.14 7.94 38.65
N TRP A 9 -25.39 7.07 39.32
CA TRP A 9 -23.93 6.98 39.16
C TRP A 9 -23.43 5.80 38.32
N ILE A 10 -24.27 4.82 37.99
CA ILE A 10 -23.80 3.58 37.33
C ILE A 10 -23.82 3.68 35.79
N ILE A 11 -24.56 4.63 35.20
CA ILE A 11 -24.71 4.69 33.72
C ILE A 11 -23.58 5.50 33.05
N LEU A 12 -22.79 6.29 33.79
CA LEU A 12 -21.77 7.17 33.21
C LEU A 12 -20.37 6.53 33.06
N PHE A 13 -20.13 5.33 33.58
CA PHE A 13 -18.80 4.69 33.54
C PHE A 13 -18.60 3.68 32.41
N ALA A 14 -19.63 3.40 31.60
CA ALA A 14 -19.54 2.35 30.56
C ALA A 14 -19.04 2.85 29.19
N CYS A 15 -18.93 4.16 28.96
CA CYS A 15 -18.60 4.70 27.63
C CYS A 15 -17.13 5.10 27.43
N THR A 16 -16.25 4.94 28.42
CA THR A 16 -14.87 5.48 28.35
C THR A 16 -13.78 4.48 27.98
N PHE A 17 -14.06 3.18 27.80
CA PHE A 17 -12.99 2.17 27.74
C PHE A 17 -12.75 1.44 26.40
N PHE A 18 -13.53 1.65 25.35
CA PHE A 18 -13.32 0.94 24.06
C PHE A 18 -13.38 1.85 22.82
N GLY A 19 -12.90 3.09 22.94
CA GLY A 19 -12.70 3.99 21.81
C GLY A 19 -11.32 3.83 21.18
N GLY A 20 -10.96 2.64 20.73
CA GLY A 20 -9.73 2.45 19.95
C GLY A 20 -9.89 3.12 18.58
N ILE A 21 -9.35 4.34 18.42
CA ILE A 21 -9.20 4.97 17.11
C ILE A 21 -8.19 4.12 16.33
N GLY A 22 -8.68 3.14 15.59
CA GLY A 22 -7.91 2.47 14.56
C GLY A 22 -7.55 3.53 13.53
N VAL A 23 -6.31 4.03 13.56
CA VAL A 23 -5.76 4.79 12.46
C VAL A 23 -5.72 3.81 11.29
N LEU A 24 -6.76 3.83 10.45
CA LEU A 24 -6.76 3.17 9.16
C LEU A 24 -5.62 3.82 8.39
N GLN A 25 -4.46 3.16 8.36
CA GLN A 25 -3.32 3.62 7.58
C GLN A 25 -3.76 3.68 6.12
N ALA A 26 -4.07 4.90 5.66
CA ALA A 26 -4.08 5.27 4.27
C ALA A 26 -2.68 4.97 3.69
N GLY A 27 -2.62 4.61 2.41
CA GLY A 27 -1.50 4.00 1.71
C GLY A 27 -0.11 4.52 2.08
N SER A 28 0.89 3.66 1.93
CA SER A 28 2.27 4.01 2.26
C SER A 28 3.00 4.52 1.03
N GLY A 29 3.60 5.70 1.13
CA GLY A 29 4.53 6.18 0.11
C GLY A 29 5.98 5.98 0.51
N TYR A 30 6.82 5.83 -0.49
CA TYR A 30 8.25 5.60 -0.34
C TYR A 30 9.02 6.39 -1.37
N GLU A 31 10.08 7.06 -0.96
CA GLU A 31 11.11 7.52 -1.87
C GLU A 31 12.11 6.37 -2.08
N VAL A 32 12.20 5.89 -3.31
CA VAL A 32 13.03 4.75 -3.69
C VAL A 32 14.18 5.26 -4.55
N LYS A 33 15.41 4.91 -4.18
CA LYS A 33 16.62 5.29 -4.91
C LYS A 33 17.56 4.10 -5.07
N CYS A 34 18.21 4.00 -6.22
CA CYS A 34 19.31 3.07 -6.43
C CYS A 34 20.64 3.74 -6.05
N LYS A 35 21.46 3.08 -5.22
CA LYS A 35 22.79 3.55 -4.82
C LYS A 35 23.84 3.44 -5.93
N ASP A 36 23.60 2.63 -6.96
CA ASP A 36 24.55 2.49 -8.06
C ASP A 36 24.61 3.82 -8.86
N PRO A 37 25.75 4.54 -8.86
CA PRO A 37 25.87 5.84 -9.52
C PRO A 37 25.67 5.76 -11.03
N LYS A 38 25.87 4.58 -11.64
CA LYS A 38 25.63 4.36 -13.08
C LYS A 38 24.16 4.15 -13.41
N CYS A 39 23.34 3.73 -12.44
CA CYS A 39 21.93 3.45 -12.66
C CYS A 39 21.06 4.71 -12.52
N GLY A 40 21.33 5.52 -11.50
CA GLY A 40 20.61 6.78 -11.24
C GLY A 40 19.09 6.63 -11.02
N PHE A 41 18.58 5.42 -10.78
CA PHE A 41 17.15 5.18 -10.63
C PHE A 41 16.64 5.84 -9.34
N LYS A 42 15.59 6.65 -9.48
CA LYS A 42 14.88 7.30 -8.39
C LYS A 42 13.38 7.35 -8.71
N THR A 43 12.51 7.01 -7.76
CA THR A 43 11.06 7.10 -7.96
C THR A 43 10.33 7.27 -6.63
N HIS A 44 9.10 7.78 -6.70
CA HIS A 44 8.16 7.77 -5.58
C HIS A 44 7.22 6.58 -5.76
N ALA A 45 7.35 5.60 -4.87
CA ALA A 45 6.53 4.40 -4.87
C ALA A 45 5.38 4.57 -3.87
N GLY A 46 4.17 4.85 -4.37
CA GLY A 46 2.94 4.73 -3.59
C GLY A 46 2.44 3.28 -3.63
N ILE A 47 2.20 2.70 -2.45
CA ILE A 47 1.72 1.32 -2.28
C ILE A 47 0.46 1.35 -1.40
N GLY A 48 -0.58 0.64 -1.83
CA GLY A 48 -1.90 0.67 -1.19
C GLY A 48 -2.74 1.86 -1.64
N GLY A 49 -3.79 2.21 -0.91
CA GLY A 49 -4.68 3.32 -1.25
C GLY A 49 -5.13 4.14 -0.05
N GLY A 50 -5.74 5.30 -0.33
CA GLY A 50 -6.19 6.26 0.67
C GLY A 50 -7.54 5.91 1.29
N MET A 51 -8.13 6.79 2.09
CA MET A 51 -9.42 6.51 2.74
C MET A 51 -10.54 6.23 1.72
N ALA A 52 -10.49 6.91 0.58
CA ALA A 52 -11.50 6.84 -0.48
C ALA A 52 -11.16 5.89 -1.64
N PHE A 53 -9.95 5.32 -1.69
CA PHE A 53 -9.49 4.53 -2.84
C PHE A 53 -8.59 3.37 -2.45
N GLU A 54 -8.49 2.42 -3.35
CA GLU A 54 -7.48 1.36 -3.33
C GLU A 54 -6.59 1.52 -4.57
N SER A 55 -5.37 1.02 -4.50
CA SER A 55 -4.51 0.99 -5.68
C SER A 55 -3.63 -0.25 -5.75
N ALA A 56 -3.36 -0.67 -6.97
CA ALA A 56 -2.34 -1.65 -7.31
C ALA A 56 -1.20 -0.93 -8.03
N ALA A 57 -0.01 -0.98 -7.44
CA ALA A 57 1.15 -0.26 -7.94
C ALA A 57 2.33 -1.20 -8.19
N GLY A 58 3.22 -0.81 -9.09
CA GLY A 58 4.43 -1.55 -9.38
C GLY A 58 5.29 -0.91 -10.46
N PHE A 59 6.38 -1.57 -10.83
CA PHE A 59 7.29 -1.08 -11.86
C PHE A 59 6.93 -1.66 -13.24
N CYS A 60 6.74 -0.79 -14.23
CA CYS A 60 6.55 -1.22 -15.61
C CYS A 60 7.91 -1.34 -16.32
N PRO A 61 8.35 -2.55 -16.74
CA PRO A 61 9.66 -2.73 -17.37
C PRO A 61 9.78 -2.04 -18.73
N LYS A 62 8.68 -1.88 -19.47
CA LYS A 62 8.66 -1.19 -20.77
C LYS A 62 8.75 0.33 -20.62
N CYS A 63 8.00 0.92 -19.69
CA CYS A 63 8.05 2.36 -19.44
C CYS A 63 9.23 2.78 -18.56
N GLN A 64 9.87 1.82 -17.88
CA GLN A 64 10.94 2.02 -16.91
C GLN A 64 10.58 2.98 -15.76
N GLU A 65 9.34 2.96 -15.32
CA GLU A 65 8.81 3.85 -14.29
C GLU A 65 7.85 3.13 -13.36
N TRP A 66 7.60 3.76 -12.20
CA TRP A 66 6.56 3.35 -11.28
C TRP A 66 5.18 3.72 -11.86
N VAL A 67 4.26 2.76 -11.86
CA VAL A 67 2.89 2.94 -12.33
C VAL A 67 1.92 2.45 -11.27
N SER A 68 0.73 3.04 -11.23
CA SER A 68 -0.36 2.63 -10.37
C SER A 68 -1.67 2.58 -11.13
N LEU A 69 -2.55 1.71 -10.66
CA LEU A 69 -3.94 1.61 -11.04
C LEU A 69 -4.77 1.81 -9.78
N SER A 70 -5.62 2.83 -9.74
CA SER A 70 -6.45 3.14 -8.57
C SER A 70 -7.93 2.98 -8.90
N TRP A 71 -8.72 2.57 -7.92
CA TRP A 71 -10.18 2.47 -8.00
C TRP A 71 -10.80 2.95 -6.69
N LYS A 72 -12.08 3.32 -6.72
CA LYS A 72 -12.77 3.77 -5.50
C LYS A 72 -12.91 2.61 -4.52
N ARG A 73 -12.74 2.92 -3.24
CA ARG A 73 -12.91 1.93 -2.18
C ARG A 73 -14.38 1.49 -2.10
N GLY A 74 -14.61 0.18 -2.02
CA GLY A 74 -15.94 -0.41 -2.04
C GLY A 74 -16.48 -0.69 -3.45
N GLU A 75 -15.83 -0.19 -4.50
CA GLU A 75 -16.08 -0.66 -5.86
C GLU A 75 -15.29 -1.95 -6.14
N LYS A 76 -15.77 -2.73 -7.12
CA LYS A 76 -15.09 -3.95 -7.53
C LYS A 76 -13.73 -3.61 -8.13
N ALA A 77 -12.67 -4.20 -7.58
CA ALA A 77 -11.32 -4.06 -8.11
C ALA A 77 -11.28 -4.49 -9.60
N PRO A 78 -10.46 -3.81 -10.42
CA PRO A 78 -10.24 -4.22 -11.81
C PRO A 78 -9.82 -5.68 -11.90
N ALA A 79 -10.24 -6.38 -12.95
CA ALA A 79 -9.79 -7.75 -13.16
C ALA A 79 -8.28 -7.77 -13.44
N PRO A 80 -7.49 -8.59 -12.73
CA PRO A 80 -6.07 -8.75 -13.02
C PRO A 80 -5.91 -9.34 -14.42
N PHE A 81 -4.83 -8.93 -15.10
CA PHE A 81 -4.46 -9.49 -16.39
C PHE A 81 -4.10 -10.97 -16.27
N ALA A 82 -3.42 -11.32 -15.19
CA ALA A 82 -3.06 -12.68 -14.83
C ALA A 82 -2.70 -12.74 -13.35
N GLU A 83 -2.78 -13.94 -12.78
CA GLU A 83 -2.34 -14.24 -11.43
C GLU A 83 -1.40 -15.44 -11.49
N PHE A 84 -0.37 -15.46 -10.65
CA PHE A 84 0.57 -16.58 -10.56
C PHE A 84 1.02 -16.78 -9.13
N SER A 85 1.30 -18.02 -8.76
CA SER A 85 1.91 -18.33 -7.46
C SER A 85 3.42 -18.13 -7.55
N ASP A 86 4.00 -17.29 -6.67
CA ASP A 86 5.44 -17.15 -6.56
C ASP A 86 6.00 -18.26 -5.66
N PRO A 87 6.77 -19.23 -6.20
CA PRO A 87 7.28 -20.34 -5.41
C PRO A 87 8.31 -19.91 -4.35
N LYS A 88 8.87 -18.69 -4.44
CA LYS A 88 9.85 -18.19 -3.46
C LYS A 88 9.20 -17.67 -2.19
N THR A 89 8.01 -17.07 -2.30
CA THR A 89 7.29 -16.50 -1.16
C THR A 89 6.07 -17.34 -0.76
N GLY A 90 5.59 -18.21 -1.65
CA GLY A 90 4.32 -18.93 -1.48
C GLY A 90 3.09 -18.04 -1.69
N GLU A 91 3.28 -16.77 -2.06
CA GLU A 91 2.18 -15.81 -2.24
C GLU A 91 1.67 -15.82 -3.69
N THR A 92 0.36 -15.60 -3.85
CA THR A 92 -0.21 -15.32 -5.17
C THR A 92 0.06 -13.87 -5.56
N ARG A 93 0.76 -13.67 -6.67
CA ARG A 93 1.06 -12.35 -7.23
C ARG A 93 0.11 -12.04 -8.38
N ARG A 94 -0.27 -10.77 -8.46
CA ARG A 94 -1.19 -10.25 -9.49
C ARG A 94 -0.42 -9.44 -10.51
N LEU A 95 -0.84 -9.56 -11.77
CA LEU A 95 -0.37 -8.74 -12.89
C LEU A 95 -1.51 -7.82 -13.33
N TYR A 96 -1.23 -6.54 -13.51
CA TYR A 96 -2.15 -5.61 -14.17
C TYR A 96 -1.51 -5.06 -15.45
N LYS A 97 -2.33 -4.54 -16.35
CA LYS A 97 -1.84 -3.84 -17.55
C LYS A 97 -1.44 -2.42 -17.17
N CYS A 98 -0.23 -2.02 -17.58
CA CYS A 98 0.26 -0.66 -17.42
C CYS A 98 -0.71 0.32 -18.10
N PRO A 99 -1.16 1.39 -17.41
CA PRO A 99 -2.13 2.32 -17.97
C PRO A 99 -1.61 3.01 -19.24
N LYS A 100 -0.29 3.22 -19.33
CA LYS A 100 0.40 3.91 -20.42
C LYS A 100 0.66 3.02 -21.64
N CYS A 101 1.33 1.88 -21.46
CA CYS A 101 1.80 1.05 -22.58
C CYS A 101 1.09 -0.30 -22.71
N LYS A 102 0.10 -0.60 -21.85
CA LYS A 102 -0.71 -1.83 -21.80
C LYS A 102 0.06 -3.14 -21.56
N GLN A 103 1.39 -3.10 -21.42
CA GLN A 103 2.20 -4.25 -21.00
C GLN A 103 1.94 -4.61 -19.53
N PRO A 104 2.07 -5.89 -19.15
CA PRO A 104 1.87 -6.30 -17.78
C PRO A 104 2.94 -5.71 -16.85
N PHE A 105 2.54 -5.40 -15.62
CA PHE A 105 3.44 -5.12 -14.51
C PHE A 105 3.01 -5.94 -13.29
N VAL A 106 3.99 -6.31 -12.47
CA VAL A 106 3.78 -7.05 -11.22
C VAL A 106 3.39 -6.08 -10.12
N VAL A 107 2.31 -6.39 -9.41
CA VAL A 107 1.90 -5.62 -8.23
C VAL A 107 2.89 -5.83 -7.11
N ILE A 108 3.25 -4.74 -6.45
CA ILE A 108 4.13 -4.71 -5.29
C ILE A 108 3.25 -4.29 -4.10
N GLU A 109 2.92 -5.27 -3.25
CA GLU A 109 2.06 -5.07 -2.08
C GLU A 109 2.82 -4.44 -0.90
N LYS A 110 4.13 -4.68 -0.85
CA LYS A 110 5.03 -4.27 0.23
C LYS A 110 6.33 -3.75 -0.36
N ILE A 111 6.88 -2.67 0.19
CA ILE A 111 8.13 -2.11 -0.33
C ILE A 111 9.30 -3.07 -0.11
N GLU A 112 9.19 -3.93 0.90
CA GLU A 112 10.15 -4.97 1.28
C GLU A 112 10.32 -6.03 0.19
N ASP A 113 9.34 -6.18 -0.71
CA ASP A 113 9.42 -7.07 -1.87
C ASP A 113 10.45 -6.54 -2.89
N MET A 114 10.75 -5.24 -2.88
CA MET A 114 11.71 -4.62 -3.78
C MET A 114 13.16 -4.75 -3.27
N LYS A 115 13.71 -5.95 -3.32
CA LYS A 115 15.11 -6.21 -2.92
C LYS A 115 16.13 -5.79 -3.98
N PHE A 116 15.72 -5.76 -5.24
CA PHE A 116 16.59 -5.49 -6.39
C PHE A 116 16.12 -4.27 -7.16
N CYS A 117 17.06 -3.50 -7.69
CA CYS A 117 16.74 -2.39 -8.58
C CYS A 117 16.14 -2.91 -9.89
N PRO A 118 14.95 -2.44 -10.30
CA PRO A 118 14.30 -2.95 -11.50
C PRO A 118 15.02 -2.55 -12.80
N ARG A 119 15.92 -1.56 -12.74
CA ARG A 119 16.77 -1.15 -13.88
C ARG A 119 18.07 -1.94 -13.95
N CYS A 120 18.89 -1.91 -12.90
CA CYS A 120 20.22 -2.53 -12.93
C CYS A 120 20.26 -3.97 -12.38
N LYS A 121 19.16 -4.48 -11.82
CA LYS A 121 19.01 -5.84 -11.26
C LYS A 121 19.95 -6.17 -10.09
N LYS A 122 20.65 -5.18 -9.54
CA LYS A 122 21.53 -5.33 -8.38
C LYS A 122 20.78 -5.06 -7.07
N PRO A 123 21.20 -5.64 -5.94
CA PRO A 123 20.63 -5.39 -4.62
C PRO A 123 21.12 -4.04 -4.05
N THR A 124 20.93 -2.97 -4.81
CA THR A 124 21.42 -1.61 -4.49
C THR A 124 20.28 -0.64 -4.24
N LEU A 125 19.07 -1.15 -3.98
CA LEU A 125 17.88 -0.34 -3.76
C LEU A 125 17.84 0.13 -2.30
N GLU A 126 17.59 1.42 -2.10
CA GLU A 126 17.21 2.00 -0.82
C GLU A 126 15.80 2.54 -0.92
N ASN A 127 15.05 2.40 0.17
CA ASN A 127 13.76 3.04 0.32
C ASN A 127 13.76 3.86 1.60
N LYS A 128 13.06 4.98 1.57
CA LYS A 128 12.75 5.81 2.73
C LYS A 128 11.25 6.04 2.74
N ARG A 129 10.58 5.72 3.84
CA ARG A 129 9.15 6.00 3.97
C ARG A 129 8.92 7.51 3.84
N ALA A 130 8.05 7.88 2.90
CA ALA A 130 7.57 9.23 2.71
C ALA A 130 6.10 9.24 3.11
N VAL A 131 5.74 10.02 4.14
CA VAL A 131 4.34 10.16 4.55
C VAL A 131 3.62 10.94 3.46
N PHE A 132 2.67 10.30 2.78
CA PHE A 132 1.67 11.01 1.99
C PHE A 132 0.52 11.34 2.93
N TYR A 133 0.23 12.62 3.08
CA TYR A 133 -0.99 13.06 3.73
C TYR A 133 -2.10 12.96 2.67
N ASP A 134 -3.12 12.16 2.97
CA ASP A 134 -4.41 12.14 2.26
C ASP A 134 -5.34 13.16 2.94
#